data_AF-A0A5S9IHS0-F1
#
_entry.id   AF-A0A5S9IHS0-F1
#
_cell.length_a   1.000
_cell.length_b   1.000
_cell.length_c   1.000
_cell.angle_alpha   90.00
_cell.angle_beta   90.00
_cell.angle_gamma   90.00
#
_symmetry.space_group_name_H-M   'P 1'
#
loop_
_entity.id
_entity.type
_entity.pdbx_description
1 polymer ?
#
loop_
_entity_poly.entity_id
_entity_poly.type
_entity_poly.pdbx_seq_one_letter_code
_entity_poly.pdbx_strand_id
1 'polypeptide(L)'
;MILLGAKMSLSNKIRTFFKKIKALDKIISPGGLHQARNKLDPKLYKHLQNTILKTFYEEAKDENKKWKNNQIYAVDVSTINLPKSEETLAFFSVQSNQSPTERVQGYGSFLYDVLNELPINQELEAKQSEIKFVFDSHCDYYDKNTIVLYDRAYASNALVALHKSLSVPCVIRCSTSSSFSIVSEFLKSDSFDSVYKLVIPKEKRIEWKKYNLPSSVNVRLIKVILSTGEVEVLLTTLLDQELYPLDDFAWLYHQRWKIETYFDRLKNQLDVERFSSGFLLHIEQDFYARVFMSALESIVIKSEQQILDQECDKKNTKYRYRINKSISYAELHDEVIALLYDESIPIEEAYAEIRVLFRLSPSPIRPDNNAPRVKKSASYQLWHQKYRKKTGH
;
A
#
# COMPACT_ATOMS: atom_id res chain seq x y z
N MET A 1 13.54 -17.85 6.14
CA MET A 1 13.65 -17.42 7.56
C MET A 1 13.20 -15.99 7.82
N ILE A 2 13.59 -14.99 7.02
CA ILE A 2 13.10 -13.60 7.20
C ILE A 2 11.57 -13.54 7.02
N LEU A 3 11.06 -14.29 6.04
CA LEU A 3 9.63 -14.49 5.78
C LEU A 3 8.89 -15.33 6.85
N LEU A 4 9.57 -15.78 7.91
CA LEU A 4 9.01 -16.58 9.01
C LEU A 4 8.79 -15.78 10.29
N GLY A 5 7.99 -16.35 11.19
CA GLY A 5 7.15 -15.72 12.21
C GLY A 5 7.02 -14.20 12.17
N ALA A 6 5.91 -13.61 11.69
CA ALA A 6 5.68 -12.16 11.81
C ALA A 6 5.77 -11.66 13.27
N LYS A 7 5.50 -12.54 14.25
CA LYS A 7 5.46 -12.23 15.69
C LYS A 7 6.38 -13.10 16.56
N MET A 8 7.39 -13.75 16.00
CA MET A 8 8.29 -14.65 16.77
C MET A 8 9.61 -13.97 17.18
N SER A 9 10.20 -14.43 18.28
CA SER A 9 11.59 -14.10 18.62
C SER A 9 12.55 -14.73 17.60
N LEU A 10 13.76 -14.18 17.47
CA LEU A 10 14.75 -14.69 16.52
C LEU A 10 15.07 -16.17 16.76
N SER A 11 15.26 -16.56 18.02
CA SER A 11 15.50 -17.95 18.42
C SER A 11 14.34 -18.88 18.07
N ASN A 12 13.09 -18.42 18.25
CA ASN A 12 11.91 -19.22 17.89
C ASN A 12 11.76 -19.33 16.37
N LYS A 13 12.08 -18.28 15.60
CA LYS A 13 12.12 -18.36 14.12
C LYS A 13 13.12 -19.40 13.65
N ILE A 14 14.33 -19.40 14.24
CA ILE A 14 15.36 -20.40 13.94
C ILE A 14 14.85 -21.80 14.24
N ARG A 15 14.40 -22.05 15.47
CA ARG A 15 13.91 -23.38 15.85
C ARG A 15 12.77 -23.86 14.95
N THR A 16 11.83 -22.97 14.62
CA THR A 16 10.66 -23.31 13.78
C THR A 16 11.08 -23.64 12.35
N PHE A 17 11.99 -22.86 11.77
CA PHE A 17 12.54 -23.14 10.45
C PHE A 17 13.21 -24.52 10.41
N PHE A 18 14.18 -24.78 11.29
CA PHE A 18 14.92 -26.05 11.33
C PHE A 18 14.03 -27.25 11.70
N LYS A 19 12.95 -27.03 12.47
CA LYS A 19 11.92 -28.04 12.72
C LYS A 19 11.15 -28.37 11.44
N LYS A 20 10.68 -27.37 10.69
CA LYS A 20 9.90 -27.58 9.46
C LYS A 20 10.73 -28.28 8.37
N ILE A 21 12.01 -27.93 8.22
CA ILE A 21 12.91 -28.58 7.24
C ILE A 21 13.55 -29.90 7.75
N LYS A 22 13.10 -30.44 8.89
CA LYS A 22 13.59 -31.69 9.50
C LYS A 22 15.12 -31.75 9.70
N ALA A 23 15.76 -30.63 10.04
CA ALA A 23 17.22 -30.51 10.17
C ALA A 23 17.64 -29.91 11.53
N LEU A 24 17.05 -30.38 12.63
CA LEU A 24 17.27 -29.85 13.99
C LEU A 24 18.73 -29.99 14.47
N ASP A 25 19.47 -30.95 13.92
CA ASP A 25 20.89 -31.17 14.14
C ASP A 25 21.78 -30.05 13.57
N LYS A 26 21.27 -29.26 12.61
CA LYS A 26 21.99 -28.17 11.93
C LYS A 26 21.60 -26.78 12.43
N ILE A 27 20.98 -26.68 13.61
CA ILE A 27 20.45 -25.41 14.12
C ILE A 27 21.57 -24.38 14.31
N ILE A 28 21.35 -23.17 13.78
CA ILE A 28 22.31 -22.06 13.89
C ILE A 28 22.02 -21.17 15.10
N SER A 29 23.02 -20.40 15.53
CA SER A 29 22.82 -19.37 16.54
C SER A 29 22.13 -18.12 15.94
N PRO A 30 21.49 -17.27 16.77
CA PRO A 30 21.04 -15.95 16.35
C PRO A 30 22.13 -15.11 15.66
N GLY A 31 23.39 -15.23 16.13
CA GLY A 31 24.54 -14.57 15.50
C GLY A 31 24.86 -15.11 14.11
N GLY A 32 24.74 -16.43 13.90
CA GLY A 32 24.90 -17.05 12.59
C GLY A 32 23.84 -16.57 11.58
N LEU A 33 22.58 -16.45 12.02
CA LEU A 33 21.52 -15.86 11.20
C LEU A 33 21.81 -14.39 10.87
N HIS A 34 22.25 -13.60 11.85
CA HIS A 34 22.64 -12.21 11.63
C HIS A 34 23.74 -12.08 10.56
N GLN A 35 24.80 -12.89 10.64
CA GLN A 35 25.87 -12.92 9.64
C GLN A 35 25.37 -13.34 8.25
N ALA A 36 24.46 -14.32 8.17
CA ALA A 36 23.85 -14.74 6.91
C ALA A 36 23.00 -13.62 6.29
N ARG A 37 22.24 -12.87 7.11
CA ARG A 37 21.45 -11.72 6.65
C ARG A 37 22.29 -10.63 6.02
N ASN A 38 23.54 -10.42 6.47
CA ASN A 38 24.43 -9.42 5.89
C ASN A 38 24.82 -9.70 4.43
N LYS A 39 24.59 -10.93 3.95
CA LYS A 39 24.86 -11.34 2.56
C LYS A 39 23.67 -11.14 1.63
N LEU A 40 22.52 -10.71 2.16
CA LEU A 40 21.27 -10.63 1.41
C LEU A 40 20.92 -9.16 1.11
N ASP A 41 20.81 -8.81 -0.16
CA ASP A 41 20.35 -7.47 -0.55
C ASP A 41 18.83 -7.34 -0.33
N PRO A 42 18.34 -6.32 0.41
CA PRO A 42 16.91 -6.04 0.55
C PRO A 42 16.15 -5.92 -0.77
N LYS A 43 16.82 -5.49 -1.86
CA LYS A 43 16.24 -5.38 -3.20
C LYS A 43 15.74 -6.72 -3.75
N LEU A 44 16.22 -7.85 -3.22
CA LEU A 44 15.67 -9.16 -3.55
C LEU A 44 14.15 -9.20 -3.36
N TYR A 45 13.62 -8.64 -2.27
CA TYR A 45 12.18 -8.68 -2.01
C TYR A 45 11.38 -7.81 -2.98
N LYS A 46 11.93 -6.67 -3.41
CA LYS A 46 11.35 -5.86 -4.49
C LYS A 46 11.35 -6.65 -5.81
N HIS A 47 12.43 -7.36 -6.11
CA HIS A 47 12.52 -8.20 -7.31
C HIS A 47 11.51 -9.36 -7.29
N LEU A 48 11.39 -10.07 -6.17
CA LEU A 48 10.40 -11.14 -5.99
C LEU A 48 8.96 -10.60 -6.14
N GLN A 49 8.67 -9.45 -5.54
CA GLN A 49 7.38 -8.78 -5.67
C GLN A 49 7.09 -8.39 -7.13
N ASN A 50 8.03 -7.77 -7.83
CA ASN A 50 7.86 -7.40 -9.22
C ASN A 50 7.62 -8.63 -10.11
N THR A 51 8.26 -9.76 -9.79
CA THR A 51 8.05 -11.03 -10.49
C THR A 51 6.62 -11.52 -10.34
N ILE A 52 6.11 -11.62 -9.10
CA ILE A 52 4.73 -12.08 -8.87
C ILE A 52 3.67 -11.11 -9.42
N LEU A 53 3.93 -9.80 -9.36
CA LEU A 53 3.03 -8.80 -9.94
C LEU A 53 2.96 -8.93 -11.46
N LYS A 54 4.12 -9.10 -12.11
CA LYS A 54 4.20 -9.30 -13.55
C LYS A 54 3.40 -10.55 -13.96
N THR A 55 3.64 -11.69 -13.31
CA THR A 55 2.88 -12.93 -13.55
C THR A 55 1.38 -12.69 -13.35
N PHE A 56 0.97 -12.03 -12.28
CA PHE A 56 -0.44 -11.72 -12.04
C PHE A 56 -1.08 -10.89 -13.17
N TYR A 57 -0.43 -9.81 -13.59
CA TYR A 57 -1.00 -8.94 -14.62
C TYR A 57 -0.96 -9.56 -16.03
N GLU A 58 -0.02 -10.45 -16.33
CA GLU A 58 0.11 -11.13 -17.61
C GLU A 58 -0.82 -12.36 -17.74
N GLU A 59 -0.91 -13.17 -16.68
CA GLU A 59 -1.54 -14.50 -16.72
C GLU A 59 -2.95 -14.51 -16.08
N ALA A 60 -3.17 -13.77 -14.99
CA ALA A 60 -4.43 -13.83 -14.23
C ALA A 60 -5.49 -12.83 -14.72
N LYS A 61 -5.79 -12.84 -16.03
CA LYS A 61 -6.69 -11.86 -16.67
C LYS A 61 -8.10 -11.84 -16.05
N ASP A 62 -8.64 -13.00 -15.68
CA ASP A 62 -9.99 -13.14 -15.11
C ASP A 62 -10.07 -12.68 -13.64
N GLU A 63 -8.93 -12.61 -12.94
CA GLU A 63 -8.84 -12.17 -11.54
C GLU A 63 -8.46 -10.69 -11.41
N ASN A 64 -7.97 -10.09 -12.49
CA ASN A 64 -7.50 -8.73 -12.57
C ASN A 64 -8.67 -7.73 -12.64
N LYS A 65 -8.97 -7.10 -11.51
CA LYS A 65 -10.06 -6.12 -11.39
C LYS A 65 -9.63 -4.78 -12.01
N LYS A 66 -10.39 -4.32 -13.01
CA LYS A 66 -10.18 -3.04 -13.70
C LYS A 66 -11.44 -2.19 -13.65
N TRP A 67 -11.27 -0.87 -13.76
CA TRP A 67 -12.36 0.07 -13.97
C TRP A 67 -12.20 0.74 -15.32
N LYS A 68 -13.19 0.55 -16.22
CA LYS A 68 -13.15 1.05 -17.61
C LYS A 68 -11.83 0.72 -18.31
N ASN A 69 -11.41 -0.54 -18.21
CA ASN A 69 -10.13 -1.07 -18.73
C ASN A 69 -8.85 -0.50 -18.10
N ASN A 70 -8.95 0.32 -17.05
CA ASN A 70 -7.81 0.88 -16.33
C ASN A 70 -7.58 0.22 -14.97
N GLN A 71 -6.31 0.11 -14.59
CA GLN A 71 -5.90 -0.08 -13.21
C GLN A 71 -6.07 1.22 -12.44
N ILE A 72 -6.49 1.12 -11.18
CA ILE A 72 -6.64 2.29 -10.32
C ILE A 72 -5.56 2.21 -9.26
N TYR A 73 -4.60 3.13 -9.33
CA TYR A 73 -3.53 3.23 -8.36
C TYR A 73 -3.80 4.40 -7.43
N ALA A 74 -3.35 4.29 -6.18
CA ALA A 74 -3.29 5.40 -5.24
C ALA A 74 -1.86 5.58 -4.76
N VAL A 75 -1.48 6.82 -4.50
CA VAL A 75 -0.21 7.16 -3.84
C VAL A 75 -0.50 7.84 -2.52
N ASP A 76 0.17 7.38 -1.48
CA ASP A 76 0.10 7.96 -0.14
C ASP A 76 1.37 7.59 0.65
N VAL A 77 1.61 8.30 1.75
CA VAL A 77 2.76 8.12 2.62
C VAL A 77 2.31 7.79 4.03
N SER A 78 2.96 6.80 4.64
CA SER A 78 2.77 6.49 6.06
C SER A 78 4.06 6.71 6.84
N THR A 79 3.96 7.35 8.00
CA THR A 79 5.10 7.41 8.94
C THR A 79 5.34 6.03 9.55
N ILE A 80 6.58 5.56 9.50
CA ILE A 80 7.03 4.28 10.06
C ILE A 80 7.96 4.55 11.25
N ASN A 81 7.61 4.02 12.42
CA ASN A 81 8.50 4.09 13.59
C ASN A 81 9.62 3.06 13.49
N LEU A 82 10.85 3.51 13.69
CA LEU A 82 12.07 2.71 13.53
C LEU A 82 12.75 2.49 14.88
N PRO A 83 13.49 1.38 15.06
CA PRO A 83 14.30 1.16 16.26
C PRO A 83 15.39 2.21 16.34
N LYS A 84 15.68 2.70 17.54
CA LYS A 84 16.76 3.68 17.77
C LYS A 84 18.12 2.98 17.72
N SER A 85 18.98 3.41 16.81
CA SER A 85 20.38 2.99 16.65
C SER A 85 21.19 4.15 16.07
N GLU A 86 22.53 4.08 16.10
CA GLU A 86 23.39 5.12 15.50
C GLU A 86 23.11 5.30 14.00
N GLU A 87 22.99 4.21 13.24
CA GLU A 87 22.67 4.24 11.80
C GLU A 87 21.32 4.89 11.51
N THR A 88 20.28 4.51 12.28
CA THR A 88 18.94 5.04 12.04
C THR A 88 18.81 6.51 12.46
N LEU A 89 19.55 6.95 13.47
CA LEU A 89 19.63 8.37 13.86
C LEU A 89 20.36 9.21 12.81
N ALA A 90 21.35 8.63 12.13
CA ALA A 90 22.10 9.30 11.07
C ALA A 90 21.28 9.42 9.77
N PHE A 91 20.47 8.41 9.44
CA PHE A 91 19.73 8.34 8.18
C PHE A 91 18.31 8.91 8.26
N PHE A 92 17.57 8.65 9.34
CA PHE A 92 16.15 9.01 9.45
C PHE A 92 15.89 10.23 10.33
N SER A 93 14.68 10.77 10.24
CA SER A 93 14.29 11.95 10.99
C SER A 93 13.96 11.60 12.45
N VAL A 94 14.47 12.40 13.39
CA VAL A 94 14.14 12.29 14.81
C VAL A 94 12.98 13.22 15.14
N GLN A 95 11.98 12.70 15.87
CA GLN A 95 10.90 13.51 16.42
C GLN A 95 10.99 13.54 17.95
N SER A 96 11.08 14.74 18.49
CA SER A 96 10.83 15.04 19.89
C SER A 96 9.39 15.56 20.02
N ASN A 97 8.47 14.69 20.44
CA ASN A 97 7.17 15.20 20.90
C ASN A 97 7.35 15.91 22.26
N GLN A 98 6.33 16.63 22.73
CA GLN A 98 6.25 17.18 24.11
C GLN A 98 6.32 16.10 25.23
N SER A 99 6.59 14.85 24.87
CA SER A 99 6.89 13.73 25.76
C SER A 99 8.41 13.43 25.73
N PRO A 100 9.03 13.05 26.86
CA PRO A 100 10.49 12.87 26.99
C PRO A 100 11.10 11.69 26.21
N THR A 101 10.40 11.12 25.23
CA THR A 101 10.87 9.99 24.41
C THR A 101 11.05 10.40 22.96
N GLU A 102 12.29 10.50 22.51
CA GLU A 102 12.65 10.64 21.09
C GLU A 102 12.22 9.40 20.30
N ARG A 103 11.71 9.61 19.09
CA ARG A 103 11.40 8.52 18.15
C ARG A 103 12.08 8.77 16.82
N VAL A 104 12.72 7.73 16.29
CA VAL A 104 13.25 7.71 14.94
C VAL A 104 12.12 7.33 13.98
N GLN A 105 11.91 8.13 12.94
CA GLN A 105 10.81 7.97 12.00
C GLN A 105 11.23 8.18 10.56
N GLY A 106 10.81 7.27 9.70
CA GLY A 106 10.88 7.39 8.24
C GLY A 106 9.51 7.48 7.59
N TYR A 107 9.50 7.70 6.29
CA TYR A 107 8.33 7.61 5.43
C TYR A 107 8.36 6.32 4.63
N GLY A 108 7.30 5.54 4.78
CA GLY A 108 6.94 4.46 3.86
C GLY A 108 6.00 5.03 2.80
N SER A 109 6.52 5.32 1.61
CA SER A 109 5.74 5.78 0.46
C SER A 109 5.30 4.60 -0.38
N PHE A 110 4.03 4.57 -0.80
CA PHE A 110 3.47 3.44 -1.55
C PHE A 110 2.72 3.91 -2.79
N LEU A 111 2.96 3.20 -3.91
CA LEU A 111 2.07 3.13 -5.06
C LEU A 111 1.28 1.82 -4.94
N TYR A 112 -0.05 1.92 -4.88
CA TYR A 112 -0.90 0.78 -4.51
C TYR A 112 -2.08 0.63 -5.47
N ASP A 113 -2.28 -0.57 -6.03
CA ASP A 113 -3.48 -0.92 -6.79
C ASP A 113 -4.64 -1.16 -5.83
N VAL A 114 -5.60 -0.22 -5.85
CA VAL A 114 -6.73 -0.22 -4.92
C VAL A 114 -7.83 -1.20 -5.31
N LEU A 115 -7.88 -1.67 -6.57
CA LEU A 115 -8.88 -2.66 -6.98
C LEU A 115 -8.39 -4.08 -6.71
N ASN A 116 -7.11 -4.32 -6.95
CA ASN A 116 -6.49 -5.63 -6.76
C ASN A 116 -5.87 -5.83 -5.39
N GLU A 117 -5.75 -4.76 -4.59
CA GLU A 117 -5.15 -4.74 -3.25
C GLU A 117 -3.67 -5.15 -3.26
N LEU A 118 -2.91 -4.61 -4.22
CA LEU A 118 -1.51 -4.96 -4.48
C LEU A 118 -0.60 -3.74 -4.30
N PRO A 119 0.45 -3.82 -3.45
CA PRO A 119 1.51 -2.82 -3.46
C PRO A 119 2.31 -2.98 -4.75
N ILE A 120 2.34 -1.94 -5.57
CA ILE A 120 3.04 -1.91 -6.87
C ILE A 120 4.48 -1.47 -6.70
N ASN A 121 4.68 -0.45 -5.86
CA ASN A 121 6.00 0.03 -5.50
C ASN A 121 5.96 0.60 -4.08
N GLN A 122 7.09 0.52 -3.38
CA GLN A 122 7.25 1.07 -2.04
C GLN A 122 8.68 1.51 -1.77
N GLU A 123 8.81 2.60 -1.02
CA GLU A 123 10.08 3.14 -0.57
C GLU A 123 10.04 3.42 0.93
N LEU A 124 11.13 3.08 1.63
CA LEU A 124 11.34 3.43 3.04
C LEU A 124 12.50 4.39 3.14
N GLU A 125 12.22 5.67 3.40
CA GLU A 125 13.21 6.74 3.34
C GLU A 125 13.06 7.73 4.50
N ALA A 126 14.02 8.64 4.64
CA ALA A 126 13.90 9.79 5.52
C ALA A 126 12.67 10.65 5.15
N LYS A 127 12.17 11.45 6.11
CA LYS A 127 11.03 12.34 5.82
C LYS A 127 11.44 13.39 4.79
N GLN A 128 10.71 13.41 3.68
CA GLN A 128 10.89 14.37 2.58
C GLN A 128 9.53 14.74 1.99
N SER A 129 9.51 15.57 0.94
CA SER A 129 8.28 15.91 0.22
C SER A 129 7.64 14.64 -0.37
N GLU A 130 6.34 14.45 -0.14
CA GLU A 130 5.60 13.29 -0.66
C GLU A 130 5.61 13.23 -2.20
N ILE A 131 5.53 14.41 -2.84
CA ILE A 131 5.61 14.53 -4.30
C ILE A 131 6.95 14.02 -4.82
N LYS A 132 8.04 14.20 -4.07
CA LYS A 132 9.37 13.75 -4.49
C LYS A 132 9.44 12.23 -4.67
N PHE A 133 8.76 11.45 -3.84
CA PHE A 133 8.65 9.98 -4.03
C PHE A 133 7.99 9.61 -5.37
N VAL A 134 7.03 10.41 -5.82
CA VAL A 134 6.40 10.19 -7.12
C VAL A 134 7.41 10.36 -8.25
N PHE A 135 8.17 11.45 -8.23
CA PHE A 135 9.14 11.79 -9.27
C PHE A 135 10.42 10.95 -9.22
N ASP A 136 10.79 10.44 -8.06
CA ASP A 136 12.05 9.71 -7.88
C ASP A 136 11.88 8.19 -7.97
N SER A 137 10.68 7.64 -7.71
CA SER A 137 10.48 6.19 -7.70
C SER A 137 9.13 5.73 -8.27
N HIS A 138 7.99 6.34 -7.91
CA HIS A 138 6.70 5.73 -8.27
C HIS A 138 6.30 5.88 -9.73
N CYS A 139 6.66 6.98 -10.40
CA CYS A 139 6.25 7.20 -11.79
C CYS A 139 6.83 6.20 -12.80
N ASP A 140 7.94 5.55 -12.45
CA ASP A 140 8.57 4.52 -13.29
C ASP A 140 7.75 3.24 -13.37
N TYR A 141 6.76 3.08 -12.48
CA TYR A 141 5.85 1.93 -12.41
C TYR A 141 4.48 2.23 -13.02
N TYR A 142 4.31 3.38 -13.66
CA TYR A 142 3.06 3.70 -14.34
C TYR A 142 2.97 2.96 -15.67
N ASP A 143 1.87 2.25 -15.88
CA ASP A 143 1.54 1.63 -17.15
C ASP A 143 0.52 2.50 -17.92
N LYS A 144 0.38 2.26 -19.22
CA LYS A 144 -0.50 3.01 -20.13
C LYS A 144 -1.98 2.95 -19.74
N ASN A 145 -2.40 1.86 -19.09
CA ASN A 145 -3.79 1.64 -18.68
C ASN A 145 -3.97 1.86 -17.18
N THR A 146 -3.42 2.95 -16.66
CA THR A 146 -3.45 3.25 -15.22
C THR A 146 -4.01 4.65 -14.97
N ILE A 147 -4.87 4.78 -13.97
CA ILE A 147 -5.33 6.05 -13.42
C ILE A 147 -4.80 6.18 -12.00
N VAL A 148 -4.12 7.28 -11.69
CA VAL A 148 -3.50 7.48 -10.37
C VAL A 148 -4.29 8.49 -9.54
N LEU A 149 -4.69 8.08 -8.34
CA LEU A 149 -5.45 8.84 -7.36
C LEU A 149 -4.52 9.44 -6.32
N TYR A 150 -4.76 10.69 -5.97
CA TYR A 150 -3.98 11.40 -4.96
C TYR A 150 -4.87 12.17 -3.98
N ASP A 151 -4.34 12.39 -2.79
CA ASP A 151 -4.93 13.27 -1.80
C ASP A 151 -4.62 14.75 -2.10
N ARG A 152 -5.02 15.64 -1.17
CA ARG A 152 -4.81 17.09 -1.32
C ARG A 152 -3.37 17.57 -1.16
N ALA A 153 -2.50 16.82 -0.50
CA ALA A 153 -1.10 17.18 -0.33
C ALA A 153 -0.33 17.13 -1.65
N TYR A 154 -0.84 16.38 -2.63
CA TYR A 154 -0.28 16.24 -3.98
C TYR A 154 -0.81 17.29 -4.98
N ALA A 155 -1.65 18.23 -4.57
CA ALA A 155 -2.18 19.31 -5.43
C ALA A 155 -1.07 20.27 -5.89
N SER A 156 -0.33 19.86 -6.94
CA SER A 156 0.85 20.53 -7.47
C SER A 156 0.84 20.62 -8.98
N ASN A 157 1.18 21.80 -9.51
CA ASN A 157 1.38 22.06 -10.94
C ASN A 157 2.34 21.04 -11.58
N ALA A 158 3.47 20.75 -10.90
CA ALA A 158 4.48 19.85 -11.43
C ALA A 158 3.93 18.44 -11.59
N LEU A 159 3.13 17.95 -10.63
CA LEU A 159 2.56 16.61 -10.67
C LEU A 159 1.53 16.47 -11.79
N VAL A 160 0.65 17.45 -11.97
CA VAL A 160 -0.30 17.46 -13.10
C VAL A 160 0.43 17.46 -14.44
N ALA A 161 1.50 18.25 -14.55
CA ALA A 161 2.35 18.29 -15.74
C ALA A 161 3.08 16.97 -16.00
N LEU A 162 3.54 16.28 -14.95
CA LEU A 162 4.16 14.95 -15.05
C LEU A 162 3.19 13.95 -15.66
N HIS A 163 1.96 13.88 -15.14
CA HIS A 163 0.91 13.00 -15.66
C HIS A 163 0.58 13.27 -17.12
N LYS A 164 0.58 14.54 -17.53
CA LYS A 164 0.42 14.89 -18.95
C LYS A 164 1.60 14.43 -19.80
N SER A 165 2.84 14.58 -19.31
CA SER A 165 4.05 14.15 -20.03
C SER A 165 4.10 12.63 -20.21
N LEU A 166 3.77 11.89 -19.15
CA LEU A 166 3.73 10.43 -19.17
C LEU A 166 2.49 9.85 -19.87
N SER A 167 1.51 10.69 -20.22
CA SER A 167 0.21 10.25 -20.76
C SER A 167 -0.53 9.26 -19.86
N VAL A 168 -0.39 9.42 -18.54
CA VAL A 168 -1.04 8.61 -17.51
C VAL A 168 -2.06 9.48 -16.79
N PRO A 169 -3.36 9.18 -16.85
CA PRO A 169 -4.36 10.00 -16.19
C PRO A 169 -4.20 10.06 -14.66
N CYS A 170 -4.61 11.18 -14.07
CA CYS A 170 -4.66 11.33 -12.61
C CYS A 170 -5.94 11.97 -12.12
N VAL A 171 -6.25 11.76 -10.85
CA VAL A 171 -7.30 12.45 -10.09
C VAL A 171 -6.69 12.92 -8.78
N ILE A 172 -6.71 14.22 -8.54
CA ILE A 172 -6.14 14.87 -7.37
C ILE A 172 -7.25 15.66 -6.68
N ARG A 173 -7.48 15.39 -5.40
CA ARG A 173 -8.37 16.26 -4.62
C ARG A 173 -7.70 17.60 -4.38
N CYS A 174 -8.45 18.67 -4.56
CA CYS A 174 -8.01 20.02 -4.27
C CYS A 174 -8.69 20.53 -2.99
N SER A 175 -7.95 21.29 -2.17
CA SER A 175 -8.58 22.04 -1.07
C SER A 175 -9.37 23.22 -1.62
N THR A 176 -10.28 23.74 -0.81
CA THR A 176 -10.98 25.01 -1.10
C THR A 176 -10.02 26.20 -1.12
N SER A 177 -8.90 26.10 -0.39
CA SER A 177 -7.76 27.02 -0.38
C SER A 177 -6.63 26.57 -1.31
N SER A 178 -6.96 25.99 -2.47
CA SER A 178 -5.96 25.41 -3.38
C SER A 178 -4.97 26.46 -3.89
N SER A 179 -3.75 26.02 -4.17
CA SER A 179 -2.75 26.84 -4.88
C SER A 179 -3.13 27.11 -6.33
N PHE A 180 -4.12 26.39 -6.86
CA PHE A 180 -4.63 26.59 -8.22
C PHE A 180 -5.69 27.69 -8.25
N SER A 181 -5.41 28.78 -8.95
CA SER A 181 -6.39 29.86 -9.19
C SER A 181 -7.66 29.35 -9.88
N ILE A 182 -7.51 28.40 -10.81
CA ILE A 182 -8.63 27.78 -11.53
C ILE A 182 -9.61 27.04 -10.61
N VAL A 183 -9.15 26.49 -9.49
CA VAL A 183 -10.02 25.80 -8.52
C VAL A 183 -10.89 26.81 -7.78
N SER A 184 -10.31 27.94 -7.38
CA SER A 184 -11.03 29.03 -6.72
C SER A 184 -12.08 29.66 -7.63
N GLU A 185 -11.79 29.79 -8.93
CA GLU A 185 -12.74 30.25 -9.95
C GLU A 185 -13.89 29.24 -10.13
N PHE A 186 -13.55 27.96 -10.31
CA PHE A 186 -14.54 26.90 -10.49
C PHE A 186 -15.47 26.73 -9.29
N LEU A 187 -14.95 26.87 -8.06
CA LEU A 187 -15.74 26.85 -6.83
C LEU A 187 -16.83 27.93 -6.80
N LYS A 188 -16.57 29.11 -7.39
CA LYS A 188 -17.53 30.22 -7.46
C LYS A 188 -18.55 30.06 -8.59
N SER A 189 -18.27 29.22 -9.58
CA SER A 189 -19.19 28.93 -10.67
C SER A 189 -20.33 28.01 -10.21
N ASP A 190 -21.46 28.00 -10.90
CA ASP A 190 -22.56 27.04 -10.65
C ASP A 190 -22.31 25.67 -11.33
N SER A 191 -21.21 25.54 -12.06
CA SER A 191 -20.87 24.30 -12.76
C SER A 191 -20.37 23.23 -11.79
N PHE A 192 -20.74 21.97 -12.09
CA PHE A 192 -20.26 20.78 -11.39
C PHE A 192 -19.15 20.05 -12.15
N ASP A 193 -18.93 20.41 -13.41
CA ASP A 193 -17.99 19.75 -14.31
C ASP A 193 -17.55 20.72 -15.41
N SER A 194 -16.26 21.08 -15.43
CA SER A 194 -15.74 22.00 -16.46
C SER A 194 -14.26 21.81 -16.74
N VAL A 195 -13.86 22.05 -17.98
CA VAL A 195 -12.48 21.96 -18.44
C VAL A 195 -11.82 23.34 -18.36
N TYR A 196 -10.65 23.38 -17.73
CA TYR A 196 -9.80 24.55 -17.58
C TYR A 196 -8.41 24.29 -18.15
N LYS A 197 -7.75 25.36 -18.59
CA LYS A 197 -6.34 25.31 -18.97
C LYS A 197 -5.48 25.69 -17.76
N LEU A 198 -4.77 24.72 -17.19
CA LEU A 198 -3.80 24.94 -16.13
C LEU A 198 -2.47 25.39 -16.72
N VAL A 199 -2.00 26.59 -16.37
CA VAL A 199 -0.68 27.08 -16.76
C VAL A 199 0.38 26.63 -15.74
N ILE A 200 1.50 26.10 -16.23
CA ILE A 200 2.59 25.57 -15.41
C ILE A 200 3.75 26.58 -15.38
N PRO A 201 4.00 27.25 -14.25
CA PRO A 201 5.07 28.24 -14.12
C PRO A 201 6.44 27.65 -14.48
N LYS A 202 7.34 28.47 -15.03
CA LYS A 202 8.69 28.02 -15.45
C LYS A 202 9.46 27.43 -14.26
N GLU A 203 9.36 28.05 -13.09
CA GLU A 203 10.08 27.69 -11.86
C GLU A 203 9.72 26.27 -11.41
N LYS A 204 8.44 25.89 -11.54
CA LYS A 204 7.94 24.56 -11.19
C LYS A 204 8.37 23.45 -12.17
N ARG A 205 8.95 23.82 -13.32
CA ARG A 205 9.50 22.89 -14.31
C ARG A 205 11.01 22.71 -14.20
N ILE A 206 11.71 23.60 -13.51
CA ILE A 206 13.18 23.60 -13.42
C ILE A 206 13.69 22.41 -12.60
N GLU A 207 13.04 22.12 -11.48
CA GLU A 207 13.41 21.01 -10.59
C GLU A 207 13.28 19.65 -11.29
N TRP A 208 12.33 19.53 -12.23
CA TRP A 208 11.93 18.26 -12.84
C TRP A 208 12.20 18.22 -14.35
N LYS A 209 13.26 18.91 -14.80
CA LYS A 209 13.63 19.02 -16.24
C LYS A 209 13.71 17.68 -16.96
N LYS A 210 14.10 16.60 -16.27
CA LYS A 210 14.20 15.24 -16.84
C LYS A 210 12.88 14.74 -17.48
N TYR A 211 11.73 15.24 -17.03
CA TYR A 211 10.41 14.82 -17.51
C TYR A 211 9.82 15.71 -18.62
N ASN A 212 10.57 16.71 -19.11
CA ASN A 212 10.14 17.62 -20.18
C ASN A 212 8.72 18.19 -19.96
N LEU A 213 8.47 18.72 -18.77
CA LEU A 213 7.13 19.11 -18.34
C LEU A 213 6.51 20.20 -19.25
N PRO A 214 5.25 20.04 -19.70
CA PRO A 214 4.59 21.02 -20.56
C PRO A 214 4.34 22.34 -19.84
N SER A 215 4.23 23.43 -20.59
CA SER A 215 3.93 24.77 -20.07
C SER A 215 2.46 24.98 -19.70
N SER A 216 1.56 24.11 -20.17
CA SER A 216 0.15 24.10 -19.80
C SER A 216 -0.48 22.73 -20.00
N VAL A 217 -1.50 22.43 -19.22
CA VAL A 217 -2.27 21.17 -19.28
C VAL A 217 -3.75 21.50 -19.23
N ASN A 218 -4.56 20.91 -20.11
CA ASN A 218 -6.01 20.94 -19.95
C ASN A 218 -6.39 19.95 -18.86
N VAL A 219 -7.15 20.43 -17.88
CA VAL A 219 -7.63 19.67 -16.73
C VAL A 219 -9.13 19.84 -16.62
N ARG A 220 -9.82 18.81 -16.16
CA ARG A 220 -11.23 18.85 -15.81
C ARG A 220 -11.35 19.01 -14.30
N LEU A 221 -12.20 19.94 -13.87
CA LEU A 221 -12.54 20.17 -12.48
C LEU A 221 -13.95 19.66 -12.24
N ILE A 222 -14.13 18.92 -11.15
CA ILE A 222 -15.38 18.24 -10.81
C ILE A 222 -15.72 18.51 -9.36
N LYS A 223 -16.97 18.90 -9.09
CA LYS A 223 -17.51 18.99 -7.72
C LYS A 223 -18.14 17.68 -7.32
N VAL A 224 -17.65 17.09 -6.24
CA VAL A 224 -18.25 15.92 -5.60
C VAL A 224 -18.87 16.35 -4.29
N ILE A 225 -20.17 16.11 -4.13
CA ILE A 225 -20.88 16.34 -2.86
C ILE A 225 -20.72 15.08 -2.02
N LEU A 226 -20.10 15.22 -0.84
CA LEU A 226 -20.01 14.13 0.12
C LEU A 226 -21.35 13.87 0.78
N SER A 227 -21.51 12.69 1.40
CA SER A 227 -22.67 12.36 2.23
C SER A 227 -22.86 13.32 3.41
N THR A 228 -21.81 14.04 3.81
CA THR A 228 -21.85 15.10 4.82
C THR A 228 -22.42 16.43 4.30
N GLY A 229 -22.64 16.57 2.99
CA GLY A 229 -23.00 17.82 2.32
C GLY A 229 -21.80 18.72 1.99
N GLU A 230 -20.58 18.35 2.40
CA GLU A 230 -19.37 19.08 2.01
C GLU A 230 -19.08 18.90 0.52
N VAL A 231 -18.72 20.00 -0.16
CA VAL A 231 -18.30 19.98 -1.56
C VAL A 231 -16.78 19.82 -1.62
N GLU A 232 -16.32 18.74 -2.25
CA GLU A 232 -14.94 18.53 -2.61
C GLU A 232 -14.73 18.81 -4.10
N VAL A 233 -13.56 19.36 -4.46
CA VAL A 233 -13.17 19.54 -5.87
C VAL A 233 -12.11 18.52 -6.23
N LEU A 234 -12.35 17.79 -7.32
CA LEU A 234 -11.39 16.92 -7.95
C LEU A 234 -10.84 17.59 -9.21
N LEU A 235 -9.52 17.61 -9.33
CA LEU A 235 -8.81 17.97 -10.55
C LEU A 235 -8.37 16.68 -11.24
N THR A 236 -8.68 16.53 -12.52
CA THR A 236 -8.32 15.33 -13.29
C THR A 236 -7.85 15.66 -14.70
N THR A 237 -7.05 14.77 -15.28
CA THR A 237 -6.68 14.78 -16.71
C THR A 237 -7.59 13.88 -17.56
N LEU A 238 -8.64 13.28 -16.98
CA LEU A 238 -9.68 12.54 -17.67
C LEU A 238 -10.69 13.50 -18.32
N LEU A 239 -10.42 13.91 -19.57
CA LEU A 239 -11.18 14.96 -20.26
C LEU A 239 -12.42 14.46 -21.01
N ASP A 240 -12.47 13.17 -21.34
CA ASP A 240 -13.58 12.56 -22.07
C ASP A 240 -14.80 12.37 -21.13
N GLN A 241 -15.83 13.19 -21.31
CA GLN A 241 -17.02 13.18 -20.47
C GLN A 241 -17.96 12.01 -20.78
N GLU A 242 -17.90 11.43 -21.99
CA GLU A 242 -18.69 10.25 -22.35
C GLU A 242 -18.08 8.99 -21.72
N LEU A 243 -16.76 8.84 -21.83
CA LEU A 243 -16.05 7.71 -21.23
C LEU A 243 -15.97 7.83 -19.71
N TYR A 244 -15.88 9.05 -19.16
CA TYR A 244 -15.79 9.32 -17.72
C TYR A 244 -16.88 10.31 -17.29
N PRO A 245 -18.14 9.89 -17.16
CA PRO A 245 -19.24 10.75 -16.72
C PRO A 245 -19.04 11.23 -15.28
N LEU A 246 -19.67 12.37 -14.97
CA LEU A 246 -19.60 13.03 -13.66
C LEU A 246 -19.90 12.07 -12.49
N ASP A 247 -20.94 11.25 -12.63
CA ASP A 247 -21.46 10.37 -11.57
C ASP A 247 -20.44 9.31 -11.09
N ASP A 248 -19.45 8.99 -11.93
CA ASP A 248 -18.42 8.01 -11.58
C ASP A 248 -17.41 8.53 -10.56
N PHE A 249 -17.20 9.86 -10.52
CA PHE A 249 -16.06 10.44 -9.80
C PHE A 249 -16.18 10.32 -8.28
N ALA A 250 -17.39 10.27 -7.73
CA ALA A 250 -17.60 9.99 -6.32
C ALA A 250 -17.07 8.61 -5.93
N TRP A 251 -17.43 7.58 -6.71
CA TRP A 251 -16.97 6.21 -6.49
C TRP A 251 -15.47 6.07 -6.77
N LEU A 252 -14.98 6.65 -7.87
CA LEU A 252 -13.59 6.58 -8.28
C LEU A 252 -12.67 7.17 -7.20
N TYR A 253 -12.99 8.38 -6.72
CA TYR A 253 -12.19 9.02 -5.70
C TYR A 253 -12.29 8.31 -4.34
N HIS A 254 -13.47 7.74 -4.02
CA HIS A 254 -13.61 6.90 -2.83
C HIS A 254 -12.64 5.72 -2.81
N GLN A 255 -12.26 5.15 -3.97
CA GLN A 255 -11.30 4.05 -4.02
C GLN A 255 -9.93 4.41 -3.43
N ARG A 256 -9.55 5.69 -3.42
CA ARG A 256 -8.29 6.16 -2.79
C ARG A 256 -8.18 5.70 -1.33
N TRP A 257 -9.28 5.71 -0.57
CA TRP A 257 -9.30 5.31 0.85
C TRP A 257 -8.79 3.89 1.12
N LYS A 258 -8.76 3.02 0.10
CA LYS A 258 -8.24 1.66 0.25
C LYS A 258 -6.73 1.64 0.56
N ILE A 259 -5.96 2.66 0.16
CA ILE A 259 -4.55 2.76 0.56
C ILE A 259 -4.39 3.03 2.06
N GLU A 260 -5.27 3.85 2.65
CA GLU A 260 -5.27 4.07 4.10
C GLU A 260 -5.67 2.79 4.85
N THR A 261 -6.60 2.02 4.29
CA THR A 261 -6.96 0.69 4.83
C THR A 261 -5.76 -0.26 4.76
N TYR A 262 -4.97 -0.19 3.69
CA TYR A 262 -3.73 -0.94 3.56
C TYR A 262 -2.67 -0.50 4.58
N PHE A 263 -2.55 0.79 4.87
CA PHE A 263 -1.66 1.29 5.95
C PHE A 263 -2.09 0.82 7.33
N ASP A 264 -3.39 0.81 7.62
CA ASP A 264 -3.92 0.24 8.86
C ASP A 264 -3.54 -1.25 8.98
N ARG A 265 -3.75 -2.01 7.90
CA ARG A 265 -3.33 -3.42 7.81
C ARG A 265 -1.83 -3.58 8.02
N LEU A 266 -0.99 -2.79 7.33
CA LEU A 266 0.48 -2.84 7.46
C LEU A 266 0.94 -2.63 8.91
N LYS A 267 0.35 -1.66 9.62
CA LYS A 267 0.77 -1.30 10.98
C LYS A 267 0.20 -2.22 12.05
N ASN A 268 -1.06 -2.62 11.91
CA ASN A 268 -1.82 -3.29 12.98
C ASN A 268 -1.96 -4.80 12.78
N GLN A 269 -2.03 -5.28 11.54
CA GLN A 269 -2.13 -6.72 11.26
C GLN A 269 -0.75 -7.30 10.92
N LEU A 270 -0.03 -6.65 10.00
CA LEU A 270 1.25 -7.13 9.50
C LEU A 270 2.44 -6.71 10.35
N ASP A 271 2.25 -5.85 11.35
CA ASP A 271 3.28 -5.37 12.27
C ASP A 271 4.55 -4.87 11.59
N VAL A 272 4.42 -4.06 10.53
CA VAL A 272 5.56 -3.58 9.73
C VAL A 272 6.63 -2.85 10.56
N GLU A 273 6.25 -2.22 11.68
CA GLU A 273 7.17 -1.54 12.60
C GLU A 273 7.92 -2.48 13.56
N ARG A 274 7.68 -3.79 13.50
CA ARG A 274 8.35 -4.79 14.34
C ARG A 274 9.62 -5.29 13.66
N PHE A 275 10.64 -4.45 13.67
CA PHE A 275 11.95 -4.79 13.13
C PHE A 275 12.70 -5.78 14.03
N SER A 276 13.46 -6.67 13.40
CA SER A 276 14.27 -7.69 14.08
C SER A 276 15.62 -7.16 14.57
N SER A 277 16.00 -5.95 14.14
CA SER A 277 17.34 -5.40 14.29
C SER A 277 17.31 -3.87 14.15
N GLY A 278 18.33 -3.19 14.70
CA GLY A 278 18.53 -1.75 14.55
C GLY A 278 19.44 -1.35 13.37
N PHE A 279 20.00 -2.32 12.66
CA PHE A 279 20.84 -2.11 11.46
C PHE A 279 19.99 -1.79 10.25
N LEU A 280 20.37 -0.76 9.47
CA LEU A 280 19.59 -0.25 8.33
C LEU A 280 19.28 -1.37 7.31
N LEU A 281 20.29 -2.16 6.94
CA LEU A 281 20.15 -3.30 6.04
C LEU A 281 19.04 -4.27 6.49
N HIS A 282 18.97 -4.58 7.79
CA HIS A 282 18.01 -5.55 8.31
C HIS A 282 16.61 -4.95 8.42
N ILE A 283 16.52 -3.65 8.70
CA ILE A 283 15.27 -2.89 8.69
C ILE A 283 14.66 -2.93 7.29
N GLU A 284 15.45 -2.64 6.25
CA GLU A 284 14.99 -2.70 4.86
C GLU A 284 14.56 -4.10 4.46
N GLN A 285 15.37 -5.13 4.79
CA GLN A 285 14.99 -6.52 4.54
C GLN A 285 13.66 -6.88 5.20
N ASP A 286 13.45 -6.52 6.47
CA ASP A 286 12.21 -6.84 7.18
C ASP A 286 11.01 -6.06 6.60
N PHE A 287 11.21 -4.80 6.22
CA PHE A 287 10.17 -3.97 5.60
C PHE A 287 9.73 -4.54 4.26
N TYR A 288 10.67 -4.72 3.32
CA TYR A 288 10.34 -5.19 1.98
C TYR A 288 9.86 -6.65 1.98
N ALA A 289 10.36 -7.50 2.87
CA ALA A 289 9.85 -8.87 3.04
C ALA A 289 8.38 -8.89 3.45
N ARG A 290 7.94 -8.02 4.38
CA ARG A 290 6.54 -7.96 4.81
C ARG A 290 5.62 -7.44 3.70
N VAL A 291 6.08 -6.47 2.92
CA VAL A 291 5.33 -5.95 1.77
C VAL A 291 5.23 -7.00 0.66
N PHE A 292 6.31 -7.75 0.39
CA PHE A 292 6.27 -8.88 -0.53
C PHE A 292 5.25 -9.95 -0.08
N MET A 293 5.28 -10.35 1.20
CA MET A 293 4.33 -11.34 1.72
C MET A 293 2.87 -10.84 1.64
N SER A 294 2.63 -9.55 1.84
CA SER A 294 1.29 -8.98 1.71
C SER A 294 0.79 -8.99 0.26
N ALA A 295 1.68 -8.78 -0.71
CA ALA A 295 1.38 -8.88 -2.14
C ALA A 295 1.10 -10.34 -2.53
N LEU A 296 1.94 -11.28 -2.11
CA LEU A 296 1.76 -12.70 -2.37
C LEU A 296 0.42 -13.19 -1.81
N GLU A 297 0.10 -12.84 -0.57
CA GLU A 297 -1.20 -13.16 0.03
C GLU A 297 -2.37 -12.57 -0.77
N SER A 298 -2.29 -11.29 -1.14
CA SER A 298 -3.34 -10.65 -1.94
C SER A 298 -3.56 -11.32 -3.30
N ILE A 299 -2.54 -11.96 -3.90
CA ILE A 299 -2.68 -12.72 -5.15
C ILE A 299 -3.30 -14.09 -4.87
N VAL A 300 -2.70 -14.84 -3.94
CA VAL A 300 -3.05 -16.23 -3.63
C VAL A 300 -4.51 -16.39 -3.16
N ILE A 301 -5.07 -15.38 -2.49
CA ILE A 301 -6.48 -15.44 -2.04
C ILE A 301 -7.52 -15.11 -3.15
N LYS A 302 -7.12 -14.63 -4.33
CA LYS A 302 -8.08 -14.09 -5.33
C LYS A 302 -9.01 -15.14 -5.88
N SER A 303 -8.48 -16.25 -6.38
CA SER A 303 -9.26 -17.41 -6.85
C SER A 303 -10.27 -17.87 -5.79
N GLU A 304 -9.83 -17.93 -4.54
CA GLU A 304 -10.67 -18.33 -3.40
C GLU A 304 -11.77 -17.31 -3.08
N GLN A 305 -11.47 -16.03 -3.21
CA GLN A 305 -12.47 -14.98 -3.05
C GLN A 305 -13.54 -15.06 -4.16
N GLN A 306 -13.17 -15.40 -5.40
CA GLN A 306 -14.13 -15.58 -6.49
C GLN A 306 -15.07 -16.76 -6.24
N ILE A 307 -14.54 -17.89 -5.75
CA ILE A 307 -15.36 -19.04 -5.37
C ILE A 307 -16.35 -18.64 -4.26
N LEU A 308 -15.87 -17.93 -3.23
CA LEU A 308 -16.72 -17.43 -2.14
C LEU A 308 -17.81 -16.48 -2.64
N ASP A 309 -17.49 -15.59 -3.58
CA ASP A 309 -18.46 -14.66 -4.18
C ASP A 309 -19.56 -15.43 -4.93
N GLN A 310 -19.19 -16.44 -5.74
CA GLN A 310 -20.13 -17.32 -6.45
C GLN A 310 -21.02 -18.12 -5.48
N GLU A 311 -20.47 -18.60 -4.36
CA GLU A 311 -21.26 -19.26 -3.34
C GLU A 311 -22.26 -18.32 -2.67
N CYS A 312 -21.88 -17.07 -2.41
CA CYS A 312 -22.78 -16.05 -1.88
C CYS A 312 -23.95 -15.80 -2.85
N ASP A 313 -23.67 -15.73 -4.15
CA ASP A 313 -24.69 -15.59 -5.20
C ASP A 313 -25.66 -16.77 -5.20
N LYS A 314 -25.13 -18.00 -5.20
CA LYS A 314 -25.94 -19.23 -5.20
C LYS A 314 -26.81 -19.36 -3.95
N LYS A 315 -26.29 -18.96 -2.78
CA LYS A 315 -26.98 -19.05 -1.49
C LYS A 315 -27.86 -17.83 -1.20
N ASN A 316 -27.84 -16.81 -2.05
CA ASN A 316 -28.51 -15.52 -1.87
C ASN A 316 -28.30 -14.94 -0.46
N THR A 317 -27.03 -14.88 -0.03
CA THR A 317 -26.69 -14.49 1.34
C THR A 317 -27.04 -13.03 1.61
N LYS A 318 -27.48 -12.72 2.84
CA LYS A 318 -27.78 -11.34 3.27
C LYS A 318 -26.59 -10.39 3.09
N TYR A 319 -25.38 -10.88 3.32
CA TYR A 319 -24.15 -10.13 3.17
C TYR A 319 -23.24 -10.81 2.16
N ARG A 320 -22.39 -10.02 1.50
CA ARG A 320 -21.20 -10.53 0.84
C ARG A 320 -20.14 -10.85 1.89
N TYR A 321 -19.30 -11.83 1.61
CA TYR A 321 -18.25 -12.27 2.52
C TYR A 321 -16.88 -12.05 1.87
N ARG A 322 -15.89 -11.70 2.69
CA ARG A 322 -14.49 -11.58 2.27
C ARG A 322 -13.60 -12.51 3.05
N ILE A 323 -12.56 -13.04 2.42
CA ILE A 323 -11.50 -13.79 3.10
C ILE A 323 -10.85 -12.89 4.17
N ASN A 324 -10.62 -13.47 5.34
CA ASN A 324 -10.03 -12.73 6.46
C ASN A 324 -8.51 -12.61 6.28
N LYS A 325 -8.06 -11.43 5.86
CA LYS A 325 -6.65 -11.09 5.63
C LYS A 325 -5.72 -11.22 6.82
N SER A 326 -6.24 -11.25 8.05
CA SER A 326 -5.40 -11.54 9.22
C SER A 326 -5.12 -13.04 9.37
N ILE A 327 -6.09 -13.88 9.01
CA ILE A 327 -5.96 -15.33 9.03
C ILE A 327 -5.14 -15.78 7.82
N SER A 328 -5.53 -15.40 6.60
CA SER A 328 -4.80 -15.81 5.39
C SER A 328 -3.33 -15.41 5.40
N TYR A 329 -3.01 -14.22 5.92
CA TYR A 329 -1.61 -13.83 6.07
C TYR A 329 -0.85 -14.72 7.06
N ALA A 330 -1.47 -15.12 8.18
CA ALA A 330 -0.84 -16.02 9.15
C ALA A 330 -0.63 -17.42 8.58
N GLU A 331 -1.65 -17.99 7.91
CA GLU A 331 -1.57 -19.32 7.29
C GLU A 331 -0.52 -19.35 6.17
N LEU A 332 -0.53 -18.38 5.26
CA LEU A 332 0.47 -18.29 4.19
C LEU A 332 1.89 -18.20 4.76
N HIS A 333 2.03 -17.40 5.81
CA HIS A 333 3.30 -17.18 6.46
C HIS A 333 3.82 -18.47 7.12
N ASP A 334 2.96 -19.29 7.71
CA ASP A 334 3.37 -20.56 8.29
C ASP A 334 3.77 -21.55 7.20
N GLU A 335 3.06 -21.59 6.08
CA GLU A 335 3.34 -22.51 4.98
C GLU A 335 4.33 -22.01 3.92
N VAL A 336 4.91 -20.83 4.11
CA VAL A 336 5.89 -20.25 3.16
C VAL A 336 7.12 -21.14 2.95
N ILE A 337 7.50 -21.96 3.93
CA ILE A 337 8.61 -22.93 3.77
C ILE A 337 8.18 -24.06 2.85
N ALA A 338 6.98 -24.61 3.06
CA ALA A 338 6.46 -25.68 2.23
C ALA A 338 6.37 -25.21 0.77
N LEU A 339 5.89 -23.98 0.55
CA LEU A 339 5.76 -23.40 -0.78
C LEU A 339 7.09 -23.08 -1.49
N LEU A 340 8.11 -22.63 -0.75
CA LEU A 340 9.33 -22.08 -1.37
C LEU A 340 10.59 -22.95 -1.21
N TYR A 341 10.57 -23.97 -0.34
CA TYR A 341 11.77 -24.70 0.04
C TYR A 341 11.58 -26.22 0.17
N ASP A 342 10.39 -26.69 0.54
CA ASP A 342 10.17 -28.14 0.71
C ASP A 342 9.92 -28.83 -0.63
N GLU A 343 10.99 -29.33 -1.25
CA GLU A 343 10.91 -30.10 -2.50
C GLU A 343 10.17 -31.44 -2.34
N SER A 344 9.90 -31.89 -1.10
CA SER A 344 9.21 -33.15 -0.85
C SER A 344 7.68 -33.06 -0.96
N ILE A 345 7.12 -31.83 -0.92
CA ILE A 345 5.69 -31.58 -1.07
C ILE A 345 5.48 -30.90 -2.43
N PRO A 346 4.68 -31.48 -3.34
CA PRO A 346 4.30 -30.78 -4.56
C PRO A 346 3.65 -29.44 -4.24
N ILE A 347 4.06 -28.38 -4.95
CA ILE A 347 3.55 -27.02 -4.71
C ILE A 347 2.02 -26.97 -4.74
N GLU A 348 1.39 -27.76 -5.60
CA GLU A 348 -0.07 -27.86 -5.73
C GLU A 348 -0.75 -28.43 -4.48
N GLU A 349 -0.09 -29.36 -3.78
CA GLU A 349 -0.60 -29.96 -2.55
C GLU A 349 -0.49 -28.97 -1.39
N ALA A 350 0.68 -28.35 -1.21
CA ALA A 350 0.86 -27.27 -0.25
C ALA A 350 -0.13 -26.12 -0.49
N TYR A 351 -0.37 -25.78 -1.76
CA TYR A 351 -1.33 -24.77 -2.14
C TYR A 351 -2.79 -25.19 -1.90
N ALA A 352 -3.14 -26.46 -2.09
CA ALA A 352 -4.48 -26.98 -1.81
C ALA A 352 -4.86 -26.87 -0.32
N GLU A 353 -3.95 -27.20 0.59
CA GLU A 353 -4.19 -27.10 2.03
C GLU A 353 -4.45 -25.65 2.46
N ILE A 354 -3.59 -24.72 2.03
CA ILE A 354 -3.70 -23.30 2.34
C ILE A 354 -5.05 -22.71 1.84
N ARG A 355 -5.49 -23.10 0.64
CA ARG A 355 -6.77 -22.66 0.06
C ARG A 355 -7.97 -23.07 0.91
N VAL A 356 -7.97 -24.28 1.47
CA VAL A 356 -9.03 -24.72 2.38
C VAL A 356 -9.06 -23.82 3.61
N LEU A 357 -7.90 -23.53 4.20
CA LEU A 357 -7.80 -22.71 5.41
C LEU A 357 -8.33 -21.29 5.21
N PHE A 358 -8.12 -20.68 4.03
CA PHE A 358 -8.65 -19.34 3.73
C PHE A 358 -10.18 -19.26 3.78
N ARG A 359 -10.88 -20.35 3.41
CA ARG A 359 -12.34 -20.40 3.37
C ARG A 359 -13.00 -20.71 4.71
N LEU A 360 -12.25 -21.13 5.73
CA LEU A 360 -12.82 -21.56 7.01
C LEU A 360 -13.33 -20.42 7.90
N SER A 361 -12.91 -19.17 7.65
CA SER A 361 -13.28 -18.03 8.51
C SER A 361 -13.46 -16.72 7.74
N PRO A 362 -14.41 -16.66 6.79
CA PRO A 362 -14.70 -15.45 6.06
C PRO A 362 -15.40 -14.41 6.94
N SER A 363 -15.19 -13.14 6.66
CA SER A 363 -15.79 -12.01 7.36
C SER A 363 -16.86 -11.33 6.51
N PRO A 364 -18.03 -10.96 7.06
CA PRO A 364 -19.06 -10.26 6.28
C PRO A 364 -18.64 -8.82 5.94
N ILE A 365 -18.93 -8.39 4.72
CA ILE A 365 -18.79 -7.01 4.26
C ILE A 365 -20.05 -6.24 4.69
N ARG A 366 -19.87 -5.25 5.56
CA ARG A 366 -20.96 -4.39 6.08
C ARG A 366 -20.84 -2.99 5.46
N PRO A 367 -21.86 -2.52 4.72
CA PRO A 367 -21.82 -1.20 4.06
C PRO A 367 -21.66 -0.02 5.04
N ASP A 368 -22.27 -0.11 6.23
CA ASP A 368 -22.42 1.03 7.16
C ASP A 368 -21.56 0.93 8.42
N ASN A 369 -20.25 0.70 8.29
CA ASN A 369 -19.34 0.81 9.45
C ASN A 369 -18.90 2.27 9.68
N ASN A 370 -19.86 3.18 9.91
CA ASN A 370 -19.62 4.53 10.42
C ASN A 370 -19.41 4.52 11.95
N ALA A 371 -18.59 3.60 12.46
CA ALA A 371 -18.20 3.64 13.86
C ALA A 371 -17.35 4.91 14.09
N PRO A 372 -17.71 5.80 15.04
CA PRO A 372 -16.96 7.02 15.27
C PRO A 372 -15.50 6.68 15.59
N ARG A 373 -14.57 7.32 14.86
CA ARG A 373 -13.14 7.10 15.02
C ARG A 373 -12.70 7.65 16.38
N VAL A 374 -12.62 6.78 17.39
CA VAL A 374 -12.10 7.17 18.71
C VAL A 374 -10.59 7.40 18.56
N LYS A 375 -10.16 8.67 18.55
CA LYS A 375 -8.73 9.03 18.59
C LYS A 375 -8.13 8.50 19.89
N LYS A 376 -7.34 7.45 19.80
CA LYS A 376 -6.62 6.88 20.96
C LYS A 376 -5.46 7.80 21.33
N SER A 377 -5.30 8.10 22.61
CA SER A 377 -4.25 8.99 23.11
C SER A 377 -2.84 8.48 22.78
N ALA A 378 -1.86 9.37 22.71
CA ALA A 378 -0.45 8.98 22.51
C ALA A 378 0.04 8.03 23.60
N SER A 379 -0.45 8.20 24.83
CA SER A 379 -0.19 7.29 25.96
C SER A 379 -0.83 5.91 25.76
N TYR A 380 -2.06 5.83 25.25
CA TYR A 380 -2.68 4.55 24.89
C TYR A 380 -1.91 3.86 23.76
N GLN A 381 -1.48 4.61 22.73
CA GLN A 381 -0.71 4.04 21.61
C GLN A 381 0.64 3.50 22.10
N LEU A 382 1.33 4.23 22.98
CA LEU A 382 2.56 3.77 23.65
C LEU A 382 2.34 2.54 24.51
N TRP A 383 1.31 2.55 25.35
CA TRP A 383 0.96 1.42 26.20
C TRP A 383 0.60 0.20 25.35
N HIS A 384 -0.16 0.40 24.28
CA HIS A 384 -0.51 -0.65 23.32
C HIS A 384 0.76 -1.20 22.66
N GLN A 385 1.66 -0.35 22.16
CA GLN A 385 2.93 -0.78 21.55
C GLN A 385 3.85 -1.52 22.53
N LYS A 386 3.94 -1.04 23.79
CA LYS A 386 4.85 -1.60 24.80
C LYS A 386 4.33 -2.88 25.45
N TYR A 387 3.03 -2.95 25.73
CA TYR A 387 2.43 -3.99 26.57
C TYR A 387 1.43 -4.84 25.79
N ARG A 388 0.37 -4.23 25.24
CA ARG A 388 -0.74 -4.99 24.64
C ARG A 388 -0.38 -5.71 23.33
N LYS A 389 0.50 -5.13 22.52
CA LYS A 389 0.98 -5.72 21.26
C LYS A 389 1.89 -6.93 21.49
N LYS A 390 2.49 -7.06 22.68
CA LYS A 390 3.34 -8.19 23.07
C LYS A 390 2.54 -9.32 23.73
N THR A 391 1.45 -8.99 24.42
CA THR A 391 0.54 -9.94 25.06
C THR A 391 -0.68 -10.12 24.15
N GLY A 392 -0.63 -11.06 23.21
CA GLY A 392 -1.77 -11.35 22.34
C GLY A 392 -2.99 -11.76 23.17
N HIS A 393 -3.95 -10.85 23.31
CA HIS A 393 -5.30 -11.10 23.80
C HIS A 393 -6.28 -10.40 22.86
#